data_AF-A0A6N2V315-F1
#
_entry.id   AF-A0A6N2V315-F1
#
_cell.length_a   1.000
_cell.length_b   1.000
_cell.length_c   1.000
_cell.angle_alpha   90.00
_cell.angle_beta   90.00
_cell.angle_gamma   90.00
#
_symmetry.space_group_name_H-M   'P 1'
#
loop_
_entity.id
_entity.type
_entity.pdbx_description
1 polymer ?
#
loop_
_entity_poly.entity_id
_entity_poly.type
_entity_poly.pdbx_seq_one_letter_code
_entity_poly.pdbx_strand_id
1 'polypeptide(L)'
;MKKITCDIIKDILPLYVDDVVSIDTRTMVEEHLAECENCKKEAEAMSKAIKIPLHKTVEKEQAEVLKNLKKTFKNKKIRISIISVLATAGVIAGVYSALVLPKIYIPYEEKDFSIEIVDGNVYANYKGTKEYDGSVTINPTKEKKVAFYLYTNPWNTYIQPLFKREKEEQLIYIGKADEMNEIYYGEFDLLSEDEKEIWENTEKIWVK
;
A
#
# COMPACT_ATOMS: atom_id res chain seq x y z
N MET A 1 18.47 88.47 -1.95
CA MET A 1 18.60 87.02 -1.68
C MET A 1 19.81 86.51 -2.46
N LYS A 2 20.67 85.69 -1.84
CA LYS A 2 21.87 85.15 -2.50
C LYS A 2 21.41 84.14 -3.55
N LYS A 3 21.71 84.38 -4.83
CA LYS A 3 21.51 83.36 -5.87
C LYS A 3 22.45 82.20 -5.57
N ILE A 4 21.89 81.00 -5.49
CA ILE A 4 22.65 79.76 -5.25
C ILE A 4 23.31 79.37 -6.57
N THR A 5 24.57 78.98 -6.50
CA THR A 5 25.35 78.61 -7.68
C THR A 5 24.96 77.22 -8.17
N CYS A 6 25.07 76.99 -9.47
CA CYS A 6 24.79 75.68 -10.06
C CYS A 6 25.66 74.58 -9.45
N ASP A 7 26.90 74.88 -9.05
CA ASP A 7 27.82 73.90 -8.47
C ASP A 7 27.27 73.30 -7.16
N ILE A 8 26.70 74.15 -6.29
CA ILE A 8 26.07 73.70 -5.04
C ILE A 8 24.87 72.80 -5.34
N ILE A 9 24.09 73.15 -6.37
CA ILE A 9 22.92 72.36 -6.76
C ILE A 9 23.35 71.00 -7.30
N LYS A 10 24.42 70.94 -8.11
CA LYS A 10 24.97 69.69 -8.63
C LYS A 10 25.49 68.76 -7.53
N ASP A 11 26.12 69.32 -6.49
CA ASP A 11 26.62 68.54 -5.35
C ASP A 11 25.46 67.89 -4.56
N ILE A 12 24.32 68.57 -4.46
CA ILE A 12 23.15 68.11 -3.71
C ILE A 12 22.17 67.31 -4.59
N LEU A 13 22.25 67.44 -5.92
CA LEU A 13 21.32 66.84 -6.88
C LEU A 13 21.16 65.32 -6.73
N PRO A 14 22.21 64.52 -6.50
CA PRO A 14 22.06 63.09 -6.25
C PRO A 14 21.16 62.79 -5.06
N LEU A 15 21.35 63.53 -3.96
CA LEU A 15 20.55 63.39 -2.73
C LEU A 15 19.10 63.83 -2.93
N TYR A 16 18.88 64.86 -3.75
CA TYR A 16 17.55 65.31 -4.15
C TYR A 16 16.83 64.25 -5.00
N VAL A 17 17.51 63.64 -5.97
CA VAL A 17 16.96 62.56 -6.82
C VAL A 17 16.63 61.31 -6.01
N ASP A 18 17.42 61.02 -4.97
CA ASP A 18 17.20 59.91 -4.02
C ASP A 18 16.13 60.25 -2.95
N ASP A 19 15.54 61.45 -2.97
CA ASP A 19 14.51 61.96 -2.06
C ASP A 19 14.89 61.97 -0.56
N VAL A 20 16.19 62.09 -0.24
CA VAL A 20 16.73 62.04 1.14
C VAL A 20 17.11 63.40 1.72
N VAL A 21 16.77 64.50 1.03
CA VAL A 21 17.03 65.88 1.48
C VAL A 21 15.94 66.39 2.43
N SER A 22 16.30 67.37 3.27
CA SER A 22 15.31 68.07 4.10
C SER A 22 14.35 68.92 3.26
N ILE A 23 13.19 69.27 3.82
CA ILE A 23 12.17 70.11 3.14
C ILE A 23 12.78 71.45 2.70
N ASP A 24 13.56 72.10 3.57
CA ASP A 24 14.20 73.38 3.28
C ASP A 24 15.20 73.27 2.11
N THR A 25 15.97 72.19 2.07
CA THR A 25 16.90 71.91 0.97
C THR A 25 16.15 71.56 -0.32
N ARG A 26 14.98 70.90 -0.22
CA ARG A 26 14.15 70.56 -1.38
C ARG A 26 13.60 71.82 -2.05
N THR A 27 12.97 72.72 -1.29
CA THR A 27 12.43 73.98 -1.83
C THR A 27 13.52 74.82 -2.50
N MET A 28 14.69 74.88 -1.89
CA MET A 28 15.87 75.55 -2.45
C MET A 28 16.30 74.98 -3.82
N VAL A 29 16.34 73.66 -3.95
CA VAL A 29 16.70 73.00 -5.21
C VAL A 29 15.62 73.21 -6.27
N GLU A 30 14.35 73.09 -5.90
CA GLU A 30 13.20 73.31 -6.81
C GLU A 30 13.16 74.73 -7.38
N GLU A 31 13.41 75.74 -6.55
CA GLU A 31 13.52 77.14 -6.98
C GLU A 31 14.63 77.32 -8.03
N HIS A 32 15.78 76.68 -7.84
CA HIS A 32 16.88 76.77 -8.81
C HIS A 32 16.59 75.98 -10.10
N LEU A 33 15.96 74.81 -10.00
CA LEU A 33 15.60 73.99 -11.17
C LEU A 33 14.52 74.65 -12.03
N ALA A 34 13.68 75.52 -11.46
CA ALA A 34 12.73 76.34 -12.20
C ALA A 34 13.41 77.40 -13.08
N GLU A 35 14.56 77.93 -12.64
CA GLU A 35 15.32 78.97 -13.34
C GLU A 35 16.47 78.44 -14.20
N CYS A 36 16.96 77.21 -13.97
CA CYS A 36 18.14 76.65 -14.65
C CYS A 36 17.84 75.35 -15.41
N GLU A 37 17.77 75.45 -16.75
CA GLU A 37 17.52 74.31 -17.63
C GLU A 37 18.64 73.27 -17.63
N ASN A 38 19.89 73.68 -17.35
CA ASN A 38 21.04 72.76 -17.34
C ASN A 38 20.97 71.80 -16.14
N CYS A 39 20.74 72.33 -14.94
CA CYS A 39 20.57 71.53 -13.72
C CYS A 39 19.33 70.60 -13.83
N LYS A 40 18.27 71.04 -14.52
CA LYS A 40 17.08 70.20 -14.80
C LYS A 40 17.40 68.99 -15.66
N LYS A 41 18.18 69.16 -16.74
CA LYS A 41 18.60 68.04 -17.60
C LYS A 41 19.47 67.03 -16.86
N GLU A 42 20.36 67.50 -15.97
CA GLU A 42 21.20 66.62 -15.15
C GLU A 42 20.37 65.81 -14.14
N ALA A 43 19.37 66.41 -13.50
CA ALA A 43 18.45 65.72 -12.60
C ALA A 43 17.65 64.61 -13.32
N GLU A 44 17.14 64.93 -14.51
CA GLU A 44 16.41 63.97 -15.35
C GLU A 44 17.31 62.81 -15.81
N ALA A 45 18.58 63.09 -16.15
CA ALA A 45 19.55 62.06 -16.52
C ALA A 45 19.85 61.10 -15.36
N MET A 46 19.98 61.62 -14.14
CA MET A 46 20.20 60.82 -12.93
C MET A 46 19.00 59.93 -12.59
N SER A 47 17.76 60.45 -12.71
CA SER A 47 16.54 59.66 -12.46
C SER A 47 16.34 58.49 -13.43
N LYS A 48 16.84 58.60 -14.68
CA LYS A 48 16.73 57.54 -15.69
C LYS A 48 17.72 56.39 -15.48
N ALA A 49 18.86 56.65 -14.84
CA ALA A 49 19.92 55.67 -14.64
C ALA A 49 19.57 54.62 -13.56
N ILE A 50 18.65 54.93 -12.64
CA ILE A 50 18.25 54.04 -11.55
C ILE A 50 16.94 53.34 -11.91
N LYS A 51 17.00 52.39 -12.85
CA LYS A 51 16.02 51.30 -12.93
C LYS A 51 16.67 50.03 -12.42
N ILE A 52 16.94 49.98 -11.12
CA ILE A 52 17.32 48.72 -10.47
C ILE A 52 16.07 47.82 -10.52
N PRO A 53 16.11 46.63 -11.14
CA PRO A 53 14.99 45.70 -11.10
C PRO A 53 14.71 45.37 -9.64
N LEU A 54 13.59 45.89 -9.12
CA LEU A 54 13.12 45.63 -7.76
C LEU A 54 13.07 44.11 -7.54
N HIS A 55 13.86 43.65 -6.57
CA HIS A 55 13.86 42.42 -5.75
C HIS A 55 12.68 41.43 -5.88
N LYS A 56 11.47 41.88 -6.22
CA LYS A 56 10.24 41.10 -6.39
C LYS A 56 10.32 40.00 -7.46
N THR A 57 11.12 40.15 -8.51
CA THR A 57 11.29 39.08 -9.52
C THR A 57 12.16 37.95 -9.00
N VAL A 58 13.26 38.29 -8.31
CA VAL A 58 14.16 37.31 -7.70
C VAL A 58 13.49 36.55 -6.55
N GLU A 59 12.70 37.22 -5.69
CA GLU A 59 11.93 36.55 -4.63
C GLU A 59 10.88 35.58 -5.18
N LYS A 60 10.20 35.94 -6.28
CA LYS A 60 9.21 35.06 -6.91
C LYS A 60 9.86 33.82 -7.53
N GLU A 61 10.96 33.99 -8.25
CA GLU A 61 11.71 32.86 -8.80
C GLU A 61 12.26 31.94 -7.69
N GLN A 62 12.82 32.52 -6.62
CA GLN A 62 13.29 31.75 -5.47
C GLN A 62 12.15 31.00 -4.76
N ALA A 63 10.98 31.63 -4.61
CA ALA A 63 9.80 31.00 -4.02
C ALA A 63 9.27 29.85 -4.90
N GLU A 64 9.30 29.99 -6.23
CA GLU A 64 8.90 28.94 -7.17
C GLU A 64 9.88 27.76 -7.16
N VAL A 65 11.19 28.02 -7.13
CA VAL A 65 12.24 26.98 -7.00
C VAL A 65 12.06 26.20 -5.70
N LEU A 66 11.88 26.89 -4.56
CA LEU A 66 11.63 26.26 -3.27
C LEU A 66 10.32 25.45 -3.26
N LYS A 67 9.26 25.94 -3.92
CA LYS A 67 7.98 25.23 -4.03
C LYS A 67 8.10 23.96 -4.89
N ASN A 68 8.86 24.03 -5.99
CA ASN A 68 9.13 22.89 -6.86
C ASN A 68 9.98 21.83 -6.15
N LEU A 69 11.02 22.25 -5.42
CA LEU A 69 11.82 21.34 -4.58
C LEU A 69 10.96 20.69 -3.50
N LYS A 70 10.16 21.45 -2.75
CA LYS A 70 9.23 20.88 -1.75
C LYS A 70 8.26 19.87 -2.37
N LYS A 71 7.75 20.13 -3.58
CA LYS A 71 6.84 19.23 -4.31
C LYS A 71 7.56 17.95 -4.74
N THR A 72 8.79 18.01 -5.26
CA THR A 72 9.55 16.81 -5.64
C THR A 72 9.90 15.96 -4.43
N PHE A 73 10.33 16.57 -3.32
CA PHE A 73 10.58 15.85 -2.06
C PHE A 73 9.31 15.20 -1.51
N LYS A 74 8.17 15.91 -1.49
CA LYS A 74 6.89 15.37 -1.04
C LYS A 74 6.43 14.21 -1.93
N ASN A 75 6.51 14.35 -3.25
CA ASN A 75 6.15 13.29 -4.19
C ASN A 75 7.05 12.06 -4.06
N LYS A 76 8.36 12.26 -3.85
CA LYS A 76 9.31 11.16 -3.62
C LYS A 76 8.99 10.41 -2.31
N LYS A 77 8.68 11.14 -1.22
CA LYS A 77 8.24 10.54 0.05
C LYS A 77 6.94 9.74 -0.10
N ILE A 78 5.95 10.28 -0.81
CA ILE A 78 4.68 9.57 -1.06
C ILE A 78 4.91 8.29 -1.88
N ARG A 79 5.72 8.37 -2.95
CA ARG A 79 6.06 7.18 -3.76
C ARG A 79 6.74 6.10 -2.92
N ILE A 80 7.73 6.47 -2.10
CA ILE A 80 8.41 5.52 -1.21
C ILE A 80 7.43 4.91 -0.22
N SER A 81 6.53 5.72 0.36
CA SER A 81 5.50 5.23 1.29
C SER A 81 4.53 4.24 0.64
N ILE A 82 4.11 4.48 -0.61
CA ILE A 82 3.23 3.56 -1.33
C ILE A 82 3.97 2.25 -1.62
N ILE A 83 5.21 2.34 -2.11
CA ILE A 83 6.03 1.16 -2.41
C ILE A 83 6.27 0.35 -1.14
N SER A 84 6.56 0.99 0.00
CA SER A 84 6.76 0.27 1.26
C SER A 84 5.49 -0.44 1.71
N VAL A 85 4.33 0.21 1.62
CA VAL A 85 3.06 -0.41 1.99
C VAL A 85 2.75 -1.61 1.08
N LEU A 86 2.94 -1.47 -0.24
CA LEU A 86 2.73 -2.56 -1.18
C LEU A 86 3.71 -3.72 -0.94
N ALA A 87 4.98 -3.43 -0.67
CA ALA A 87 5.97 -4.44 -0.35
C ALA A 87 5.59 -5.21 0.93
N THR A 88 5.21 -4.49 1.99
CA THR A 88 4.75 -5.12 3.24
C THR A 88 3.50 -5.96 3.02
N ALA A 89 2.51 -5.47 2.29
CA ALA A 89 1.31 -6.23 1.95
C ALA A 89 1.64 -7.49 1.15
N GLY A 90 2.56 -7.39 0.19
CA GLY A 90 3.04 -8.53 -0.59
C GLY A 90 3.72 -9.59 0.27
N VAL A 91 4.56 -9.18 1.23
CA VAL A 91 5.19 -10.11 2.19
C VAL A 91 4.13 -10.82 3.03
N ILE A 92 3.16 -10.09 3.57
CA ILE A 92 2.08 -10.68 4.38
C ILE A 92 1.26 -11.67 3.55
N ALA A 93 0.87 -11.29 2.33
CA ALA A 93 0.13 -12.18 1.43
C ALA A 93 0.95 -13.43 1.07
N GLY A 94 2.25 -13.28 0.85
CA GLY A 94 3.17 -14.39 0.59
C GLY A 94 3.26 -15.37 1.76
N VAL A 95 3.45 -14.86 2.98
CA VAL A 95 3.47 -15.68 4.20
C VAL A 95 2.12 -16.39 4.40
N TYR A 96 1.02 -15.67 4.25
CA TYR A 96 -0.32 -16.26 4.37
C TYR A 96 -0.54 -17.38 3.35
N SER A 97 -0.17 -17.15 2.09
CA SER A 97 -0.27 -18.15 1.02
C SER A 97 0.59 -19.38 1.31
N ALA A 98 1.82 -19.19 1.81
CA ALA A 98 2.71 -20.29 2.18
C ALA A 98 2.16 -21.14 3.34
N LEU A 99 1.30 -20.57 4.20
CA LEU A 99 0.69 -21.29 5.32
C LEU A 99 -0.64 -21.96 4.97
N VAL A 100 -1.39 -21.47 3.98
CA VAL A 100 -2.74 -21.97 3.65
C VAL A 100 -2.73 -22.91 2.44
N LEU A 101 -1.85 -22.69 1.46
CA LEU A 101 -1.84 -23.49 0.22
C LEU A 101 -1.36 -24.94 0.38
N PRO A 102 -0.36 -25.27 1.21
CA PRO A 102 0.10 -26.65 1.34
C PRO A 102 -0.98 -27.53 1.96
N LYS A 103 -1.29 -28.64 1.30
CA LYS A 103 -2.18 -29.68 1.81
C LYS A 103 -1.37 -30.73 2.54
N ILE A 104 -1.66 -30.93 3.82
CA ILE A 104 -1.03 -31.92 4.67
C ILE A 104 -2.08 -32.99 4.98
N TYR A 105 -1.82 -34.22 4.55
CA TYR A 105 -2.68 -35.38 4.85
C TYR A 105 -2.83 -35.57 6.37
N ILE A 106 -4.06 -35.85 6.80
CA ILE A 106 -4.38 -36.25 8.17
C ILE A 106 -4.40 -37.78 8.22
N PRO A 107 -3.46 -38.43 8.93
CA PRO A 107 -3.46 -39.88 9.07
C PRO A 107 -4.72 -40.42 9.72
N TYR A 108 -5.10 -41.63 9.32
CA TYR A 108 -6.22 -42.34 9.92
C TYR A 108 -5.89 -42.77 11.36
N GLU A 109 -6.81 -42.52 12.28
CA GLU A 109 -6.78 -43.07 13.63
C GLU A 109 -8.20 -43.52 13.99
N GLU A 110 -8.41 -44.80 14.31
CA GLU A 110 -9.74 -45.38 14.54
C GLU A 110 -10.57 -44.60 15.59
N LYS A 111 -9.92 -44.09 16.64
CA LYS A 111 -10.56 -43.29 17.69
C LYS A 111 -11.06 -41.91 17.23
N ASP A 112 -10.54 -41.40 16.12
CA ASP A 112 -10.81 -40.05 15.62
C ASP A 112 -11.94 -40.04 14.59
N PHE A 113 -12.40 -41.20 14.11
CA PHE A 113 -13.42 -41.31 13.08
C PHE A 113 -14.60 -42.17 13.54
N SER A 114 -15.81 -41.73 13.19
CA SER A 114 -17.03 -42.52 13.34
C SER A 114 -17.92 -42.33 12.10
N ILE A 115 -18.52 -43.40 11.60
CA ILE A 115 -19.42 -43.35 10.45
C ILE A 115 -20.86 -43.44 10.94
N GLU A 116 -21.67 -42.48 10.51
CA GLU A 116 -23.09 -42.39 10.89
C GLU A 116 -23.96 -42.36 9.62
N ILE A 117 -25.09 -43.05 9.66
CA ILE A 117 -26.09 -43.03 8.58
C ILE A 117 -27.30 -42.25 9.08
N VAL A 118 -27.59 -41.12 8.43
CA VAL A 118 -28.70 -40.23 8.76
C VAL A 118 -29.54 -40.04 7.51
N ASP A 119 -30.83 -40.38 7.57
CA ASP A 119 -31.80 -40.25 6.47
C ASP A 119 -31.34 -40.86 5.13
N GLY A 120 -30.65 -42.00 5.20
CA GLY A 120 -30.14 -42.72 4.02
C GLY A 120 -28.83 -42.15 3.44
N ASN A 121 -28.25 -41.13 4.07
CA ASN A 121 -26.95 -40.57 3.71
C ASN A 121 -25.87 -41.01 4.71
N VAL A 122 -24.67 -41.26 4.21
CA VAL A 122 -23.51 -41.66 5.01
C VAL A 122 -22.63 -40.44 5.30
N TYR A 123 -22.34 -40.23 6.58
CA TYR A 123 -21.48 -39.15 7.07
C TYR A 123 -20.28 -39.73 7.82
N ALA A 124 -19.11 -39.15 7.58
CA ALA A 124 -17.96 -39.35 8.45
C ALA A 124 -17.91 -38.21 9.47
N ASN A 125 -17.94 -38.57 10.75
CA ASN A 125 -17.76 -37.67 11.87
C ASN A 125 -16.31 -37.76 12.36
N TYR A 126 -15.57 -36.67 12.17
CA TYR A 126 -14.17 -36.55 12.56
C TYR A 126 -14.04 -35.81 13.90
N LYS A 127 -13.53 -36.52 14.91
CA LYS A 127 -13.34 -36.09 16.30
C LYS A 127 -11.87 -35.98 16.69
N GLY A 128 -10.95 -36.08 15.72
CA GLY A 128 -9.52 -35.97 15.98
C GLY A 128 -9.12 -34.61 16.52
N THR A 129 -7.86 -34.43 16.93
CA THR A 129 -7.40 -33.18 17.56
C THR A 129 -7.07 -32.08 16.55
N LYS A 130 -6.56 -32.45 15.37
CA LYS A 130 -6.21 -31.52 14.29
C LYS A 130 -7.47 -30.91 13.68
N GLU A 131 -7.42 -29.65 13.25
CA GLU A 131 -8.51 -29.04 12.47
C GLU A 131 -8.23 -29.35 10.99
N TYR A 132 -9.21 -29.89 10.28
CA TYR A 132 -9.08 -30.16 8.85
C TYR A 132 -9.53 -28.94 8.03
N ASP A 133 -8.93 -28.74 6.87
CA ASP A 133 -9.25 -27.65 5.94
C ASP A 133 -10.23 -28.10 4.85
N GLY A 134 -10.18 -29.39 4.49
CA GLY A 134 -11.12 -29.98 3.55
C GLY A 134 -10.97 -31.49 3.44
N SER A 135 -11.82 -32.08 2.60
CA SER A 135 -11.79 -33.50 2.24
C SER A 135 -11.61 -33.68 0.73
N VAL A 136 -11.07 -34.83 0.36
CA VAL A 136 -11.03 -35.31 -1.03
C VAL A 136 -11.76 -36.64 -1.06
N THR A 137 -12.66 -36.83 -2.02
CA THR A 137 -13.51 -38.02 -2.11
C THR A 137 -13.56 -38.53 -3.55
N ILE A 138 -13.46 -39.85 -3.71
CA ILE A 138 -13.66 -40.54 -4.97
C ILE A 138 -14.71 -41.65 -4.79
N ASN A 139 -15.69 -41.68 -5.70
CA ASN A 139 -16.77 -42.66 -5.71
C ASN A 139 -16.85 -43.32 -7.10
N PRO A 140 -16.07 -44.38 -7.33
CA PRO A 140 -16.20 -45.18 -8.55
C PRO A 140 -17.55 -45.89 -8.57
N THR A 141 -18.44 -45.41 -9.43
CA THR A 141 -19.86 -45.82 -9.56
C THR A 141 -20.04 -47.32 -9.82
N LYS A 142 -18.99 -48.01 -10.30
CA LYS A 142 -19.05 -49.44 -10.66
C LYS A 142 -18.85 -50.38 -9.47
N GLU A 143 -18.15 -49.95 -8.43
CA GLU A 143 -17.71 -50.87 -7.36
C GLU A 143 -18.43 -50.68 -6.02
N LYS A 144 -19.27 -49.64 -5.89
CA LYS A 144 -19.89 -49.26 -4.60
C LYS A 144 -18.86 -49.08 -3.47
N LYS A 145 -17.63 -48.72 -3.83
CA LYS A 145 -16.57 -48.38 -2.89
C LYS A 145 -16.36 -46.89 -2.94
N VAL A 146 -16.10 -46.28 -1.79
CA VAL A 146 -15.76 -44.86 -1.70
C VAL A 146 -14.44 -44.74 -0.97
N ALA A 147 -13.52 -43.93 -1.48
CA ALA A 147 -12.32 -43.55 -0.74
C ALA A 147 -12.34 -42.05 -0.47
N PHE A 148 -11.91 -41.65 0.72
CA PHE A 148 -11.72 -40.24 1.03
C PHE A 148 -10.54 -40.01 1.97
N TYR A 149 -10.01 -38.79 2.00
CA TYR A 149 -9.09 -38.37 3.05
C TYR A 149 -9.34 -36.93 3.45
N LEU A 150 -8.90 -36.59 4.65
CA LEU A 150 -8.87 -35.23 5.14
C LEU A 150 -7.46 -34.66 5.01
N TYR A 151 -7.40 -33.37 4.68
CA TYR A 151 -6.17 -32.62 4.73
C TYR A 151 -6.35 -31.37 5.59
N THR A 152 -5.23 -30.91 6.14
CA THR A 152 -5.12 -29.62 6.82
C THR A 152 -4.05 -28.78 6.12
N ASN A 153 -3.80 -27.59 6.64
CA ASN A 153 -2.71 -26.73 6.22
C ASN A 153 -1.94 -26.21 7.46
N PRO A 154 -0.71 -25.70 7.27
CA PRO A 154 0.07 -25.12 8.37
C PRO A 154 -0.68 -24.03 9.16
N TRP A 155 -1.53 -23.22 8.50
CA TRP A 155 -2.33 -22.20 9.18
C TRP A 155 -3.30 -22.82 10.20
N ASN A 156 -4.11 -23.79 9.80
CA ASN A 156 -5.07 -24.49 10.65
C ASN A 156 -4.37 -25.31 11.75
N THR A 157 -3.17 -25.83 11.46
CA THR A 157 -2.41 -26.62 12.43
C THR A 157 -1.75 -25.77 13.52
N TYR A 158 -1.12 -24.64 13.15
CA TYR A 158 -0.24 -23.91 14.08
C TYR A 158 -0.77 -22.53 14.50
N ILE A 159 -1.57 -21.87 13.66
CA ILE A 159 -1.98 -20.48 13.85
C ILE A 159 -3.42 -20.37 14.34
N GLN A 160 -4.36 -21.03 13.65
CA GLN A 160 -5.79 -20.99 13.97
C GLN A 160 -6.12 -21.39 15.42
N PRO A 161 -5.48 -22.42 16.03
CA PRO A 161 -5.79 -22.83 17.40
C PRO A 161 -5.46 -21.77 18.46
N LEU A 162 -4.59 -20.81 18.14
CA LEU A 162 -4.27 -19.69 19.04
C LEU A 162 -5.43 -18.68 19.15
N PHE A 163 -6.35 -18.67 18.18
CA PHE A 163 -7.47 -17.73 18.10
C PHE A 163 -8.83 -18.38 18.38
N LYS A 164 -8.99 -19.65 18.01
CA LYS A 164 -10.29 -20.36 18.06
C LYS A 164 -10.43 -21.11 19.39
N ARG A 165 -11.56 -20.91 20.08
CA ARG A 165 -11.83 -21.47 21.42
C ARG A 165 -12.69 -22.73 21.39
N GLU A 166 -13.45 -22.96 20.33
CA GLU A 166 -14.37 -24.10 20.21
C GLU A 166 -14.18 -24.81 18.88
N LYS A 167 -14.26 -26.15 18.94
CA LYS A 167 -14.18 -27.03 17.79
C LYS A 167 -15.60 -27.36 17.36
N GLU A 168 -15.97 -26.97 16.14
CA GLU A 168 -17.22 -27.43 15.56
C GLU A 168 -17.04 -28.88 15.10
N GLU A 169 -17.87 -29.78 15.63
CA GLU A 169 -18.01 -31.12 15.07
C GLU A 169 -18.68 -30.98 13.71
N GLN A 170 -17.94 -31.30 12.63
CA GLN A 170 -18.44 -31.19 11.27
C GLN A 170 -18.67 -32.59 10.70
N LEU A 171 -19.89 -32.82 10.23
CA LEU A 171 -20.27 -34.03 9.52
C LEU A 171 -19.81 -33.92 8.07
N ILE A 172 -18.91 -34.81 7.65
CA ILE A 172 -18.43 -34.88 6.28
C ILE A 172 -19.37 -35.79 5.49
N TYR A 173 -20.12 -35.23 4.55
CA TYR A 173 -20.98 -36.00 3.66
C TYR A 173 -20.13 -36.86 2.71
N ILE A 174 -20.31 -38.17 2.74
CA ILE A 174 -19.59 -39.12 1.89
C ILE A 174 -20.42 -39.48 0.65
N GLY A 175 -21.73 -39.70 0.82
CA GLY A 175 -22.63 -40.09 -0.26
C GLY A 175 -23.89 -40.79 0.27
N LYS A 176 -24.68 -41.38 -0.63
CA LYS A 176 -25.87 -42.14 -0.25
C LYS A 176 -25.55 -43.58 0.14
N ALA A 177 -26.26 -44.10 1.14
CA ALA A 177 -26.03 -45.44 1.70
C ALA A 177 -26.39 -46.59 0.75
N ASP A 178 -27.19 -46.37 -0.29
CA ASP A 178 -27.56 -47.36 -1.32
C ASP A 178 -26.52 -47.49 -2.44
N GLU A 179 -25.73 -46.45 -2.64
CA GLU A 179 -24.69 -46.33 -3.66
C GLU A 179 -23.33 -46.87 -3.18
N MET A 180 -23.17 -47.19 -1.89
CA MET A 180 -21.90 -47.67 -1.30
C MET A 180 -22.07 -48.86 -0.35
N ASN A 181 -21.07 -49.74 -0.35
CA ASN A 181 -20.95 -50.89 0.55
C ASN A 181 -19.69 -50.79 1.43
N GLU A 182 -18.64 -50.13 0.96
CA GLU A 182 -17.34 -50.07 1.62
C GLU A 182 -16.77 -48.65 1.56
N ILE A 183 -16.19 -48.19 2.67
CA ILE A 183 -15.51 -46.89 2.75
C ILE A 183 -14.06 -47.11 3.14
N TYR A 184 -13.19 -46.42 2.41
CA TYR A 184 -11.75 -46.45 2.53
C TYR A 184 -11.23 -45.06 2.89
N TYR A 185 -10.13 -45.03 3.64
CA TYR A 185 -9.45 -43.81 4.02
C TYR A 185 -7.96 -43.89 3.73
N GLY A 186 -7.40 -42.87 3.09
CA GLY A 186 -5.97 -42.82 2.78
C GLY A 186 -5.62 -41.77 1.75
N GLU A 187 -4.35 -41.40 1.68
CA GLU A 187 -3.85 -40.40 0.74
C GLU A 187 -3.80 -40.96 -0.68
N PHE A 188 -4.42 -40.27 -1.64
CA PHE A 188 -4.40 -40.63 -3.04
C PHE A 188 -4.43 -39.39 -3.95
N ASP A 189 -3.90 -39.55 -5.16
CA ASP A 189 -3.97 -38.52 -6.21
C ASP A 189 -5.23 -38.72 -7.07
N LEU A 190 -6.05 -37.68 -7.22
CA LEU A 190 -7.21 -37.72 -8.11
C LEU A 190 -6.83 -37.76 -9.59
N LEU A 191 -5.60 -37.35 -9.91
CA LEU A 191 -5.10 -37.28 -11.28
C LEU A 191 -4.38 -38.56 -11.71
N SER A 192 -4.24 -39.56 -10.82
CA SER A 192 -3.63 -40.83 -11.16
C SER A 192 -4.48 -41.57 -12.20
N GLU A 193 -3.88 -42.00 -13.31
CA GLU A 193 -4.55 -42.81 -14.33
C GLU A 193 -4.78 -44.26 -13.86
N ASP A 194 -4.07 -44.71 -12.81
CA ASP A 194 -4.19 -46.05 -12.24
C ASP A 194 -5.07 -46.07 -10.99
N GLU A 195 -6.34 -46.45 -11.14
CA GLU A 195 -7.27 -46.60 -10.02
C GLU A 195 -6.79 -47.60 -8.96
N LYS A 196 -5.87 -48.51 -9.28
CA LYS A 196 -5.34 -49.47 -8.29
C LYS A 196 -4.50 -48.81 -7.22
N GLU A 197 -3.76 -47.76 -7.57
CA GLU A 197 -2.89 -47.02 -6.64
C GLU A 197 -3.70 -46.39 -5.51
N ILE A 198 -4.93 -45.97 -5.80
CA ILE A 198 -5.87 -45.43 -4.82
C ILE A 198 -6.20 -46.48 -3.74
N TRP A 199 -6.44 -47.72 -4.15
CA TRP A 199 -6.82 -48.79 -3.23
C TRP A 199 -5.65 -49.40 -2.47
N GLU A 200 -4.43 -49.32 -3.00
CA GLU A 200 -3.22 -49.77 -2.30
C GLU A 200 -2.81 -48.82 -1.17
N ASN A 201 -3.07 -47.52 -1.33
CA ASN A 201 -2.72 -46.48 -0.36
C ASN A 201 -3.84 -46.16 0.63
N THR A 202 -4.96 -46.89 0.59
CA THR A 202 -6.11 -46.66 1.46
C THR A 202 -6.43 -47.86 2.35
N GLU A 203 -6.81 -47.57 3.58
CA GLU A 203 -7.26 -48.55 4.55
C GLU A 203 -8.78 -48.60 4.58
N LYS A 204 -9.37 -49.80 4.70
CA LYS A 204 -10.81 -49.96 4.82
C LYS A 204 -11.27 -49.61 6.22
N ILE A 205 -12.16 -48.62 6.34
CA ILE A 205 -12.62 -48.11 7.63
C ILE A 205 -14.08 -48.46 7.95
N TRP A 206 -14.87 -48.83 6.94
CA TRP A 206 -16.26 -49.19 7.15
C TRP A 206 -16.77 -50.16 6.08
N VAL A 207 -17.65 -51.07 6.49
CA VAL A 207 -18.37 -52.02 5.64
C VAL A 207 -19.83 -52.03 6.10
N LYS A 208 -20.74 -51.99 5.14
CA LYS A 208 -22.20 -52.03 5.35
C LYS A 208 -22.70 -53.37 5.86
#